data_AF-A0AAV6R0U0-F1
#
_entry.id   AF-A0AAV6R0U0-F1
#
_cell.length_a   1.000
_cell.length_b   1.000
_cell.length_c   1.000
_cell.angle_alpha   90.00
_cell.angle_beta   90.00
_cell.angle_gamma   90.00
#
_symmetry.space_group_name_H-M   'P 1'
#
loop_
_entity.id
_entity.type
_entity.pdbx_description
1 polymer ?
#
loop_
_entity_poly.entity_id
_entity_poly.type
_entity_poly.pdbx_seq_one_letter_code
_entity_poly.pdbx_strand_id
1 'polypeptide(L)'
;MEANVEMRLSKACETARMVEDAAEKSMTAMTHIYNTNRRVIVNRYMSELTFVEDARALAKNLTALRKRSAALSQRLTELRSNVQKQVEELYRTEVDVDMNLRACRGSCRSALPFTVGHHSYRAIQTDMDHIKQTVVRRSKTSTPPEDIARITLRPVDVGPVLSPQYKTIPTVQRELLTQFEDIGQNQLVVEELLEDTEGF
;
A
#
# COMPACT_ATOMS: atom_id res chain seq x y z
N MET A 1 73.29 -27.81 8.16
CA MET A 1 72.23 -26.80 8.34
C MET A 1 71.32 -26.74 7.12
N GLU A 2 71.87 -26.75 5.91
CA GLU A 2 71.13 -26.65 4.63
C GLU A 2 70.07 -27.74 4.41
N ALA A 3 70.38 -29.01 4.67
CA ALA A 3 69.42 -30.11 4.50
C ALA A 3 68.16 -30.01 5.39
N ASN A 4 68.25 -29.35 6.55
CA ASN A 4 67.09 -29.12 7.43
C ASN A 4 66.19 -28.00 6.87
N VAL A 5 66.82 -26.96 6.30
CA VAL A 5 66.12 -25.84 5.65
C VAL A 5 65.40 -26.33 4.40
N GLU A 6 66.06 -27.15 3.58
CA GLU A 6 65.50 -27.74 2.36
C GLU A 6 64.29 -28.64 2.66
N MET A 7 64.38 -29.48 3.69
CA MET A 7 63.26 -30.32 4.16
C MET A 7 62.07 -29.48 4.66
N ARG A 8 62.33 -28.38 5.38
CA ARG A 8 61.28 -27.46 5.85
C ARG A 8 60.61 -26.72 4.70
N LEU A 9 61.39 -26.29 3.70
CA LEU A 9 60.88 -25.65 2.49
C LEU A 9 60.03 -26.63 1.67
N SER A 10 60.50 -27.86 1.46
CA SER A 10 59.74 -28.91 0.78
C SER A 10 58.40 -29.18 1.48
N LYS A 11 58.40 -29.34 2.81
CA LYS A 11 57.17 -29.51 3.59
C LYS A 11 56.23 -28.30 3.51
N ALA A 12 56.78 -27.09 3.51
CA ALA A 12 55.98 -25.87 3.35
C ALA A 12 55.34 -25.79 1.96
N CYS A 13 56.07 -26.12 0.90
CA CYS A 13 55.55 -26.20 -0.46
C CYS A 13 54.47 -27.27 -0.62
N GLU A 14 54.66 -28.46 -0.04
CA GLU A 14 53.63 -29.52 -0.04
C GLU A 14 52.37 -29.07 0.69
N THR A 15 52.52 -28.41 1.84
CA THR A 15 51.39 -27.87 2.61
C THR A 15 50.66 -26.78 1.84
N ALA A 16 51.39 -25.85 1.20
CA ALA A 16 50.80 -24.81 0.36
C ALA A 16 49.99 -25.41 -0.79
N ARG A 17 50.54 -26.40 -1.49
CA ARG A 17 49.83 -27.08 -2.58
C ARG A 17 48.57 -27.79 -2.10
N MET A 18 48.63 -28.49 -0.96
CA MET A 18 47.45 -29.13 -0.38
C MET A 18 46.34 -28.13 -0.03
N VAL A 19 46.70 -26.95 0.48
CA VAL A 19 45.74 -25.89 0.81
C VAL A 19 45.14 -25.28 -0.46
N GLU A 20 45.94 -25.06 -1.50
CA GLU A 20 45.46 -24.60 -2.81
C GLU A 20 44.48 -25.60 -3.44
N ASP A 21 44.83 -26.88 -3.48
CA ASP A 21 43.96 -27.95 -4.02
C ASP A 21 42.64 -28.06 -3.21
N ALA A 22 42.70 -27.91 -1.89
CA ALA A 22 41.52 -27.92 -1.03
C ALA A 22 40.64 -26.67 -1.24
N ALA A 23 41.25 -25.50 -1.43
CA ALA A 23 40.55 -24.26 -1.74
C ALA A 23 39.83 -24.35 -3.09
N GLU A 24 40.49 -24.86 -4.14
CA GLU A 24 39.87 -25.07 -5.45
C GLU A 24 38.65 -26.00 -5.35
N LYS A 25 38.78 -27.15 -4.69
CA LYS A 25 37.65 -28.09 -4.47
C LYS A 25 36.49 -27.43 -3.72
N SER A 26 36.79 -26.68 -2.65
CA SER A 26 35.77 -25.98 -1.88
C SER A 26 35.04 -24.93 -2.74
N MET A 27 35.78 -24.20 -3.56
CA MET A 27 35.23 -23.18 -4.45
C MET A 27 34.36 -23.78 -5.55
N THR A 28 34.79 -24.86 -6.20
CA THR A 28 33.98 -25.56 -7.22
C THR A 28 32.67 -26.10 -6.63
N ALA A 29 32.72 -26.66 -5.42
CA ALA A 29 31.52 -27.10 -4.71
C ALA A 29 30.55 -25.94 -4.44
N MET A 30 31.08 -24.78 -4.02
CA MET A 30 30.28 -23.57 -3.81
C MET A 30 29.63 -23.08 -5.11
N THR A 31 30.37 -23.04 -6.22
CA THR A 31 29.84 -22.68 -7.56
C THR A 31 28.68 -23.60 -7.95
N HIS A 32 28.84 -24.90 -7.75
CA HIS A 32 27.79 -25.87 -8.04
C HIS A 32 26.53 -25.63 -7.18
N ILE A 33 26.69 -25.39 -5.88
CA ILE A 33 25.59 -25.07 -4.96
C ILE A 33 24.88 -23.79 -5.38
N TYR A 34 25.62 -22.72 -5.68
CA TYR A 34 25.04 -21.46 -6.15
C TYR A 34 24.26 -21.66 -7.44
N ASN A 35 24.84 -22.30 -8.47
CA ASN A 35 24.18 -22.53 -9.75
C ASN A 35 22.91 -23.37 -9.61
N THR A 36 22.94 -24.38 -8.73
CA THR A 36 21.76 -25.23 -8.45
C THR A 36 20.64 -24.41 -7.81
N ASN A 37 20.96 -23.49 -6.90
CA ASN A 37 19.98 -22.66 -6.20
C ASN A 37 19.63 -21.36 -6.93
N ARG A 38 20.39 -20.97 -7.97
CA ARG A 38 20.28 -19.67 -8.64
C ARG A 38 18.87 -19.37 -9.10
N ARG A 39 18.18 -20.36 -9.68
CA ARG A 39 16.79 -20.20 -10.12
C ARG A 39 15.87 -19.81 -8.96
N VAL A 40 16.02 -20.44 -7.80
CA VAL A 40 15.20 -20.16 -6.62
C VAL A 40 15.51 -18.77 -6.07
N ILE A 41 16.78 -18.41 -5.98
CA ILE A 41 17.22 -17.09 -5.48
C ILE A 41 16.70 -15.96 -6.37
N VAL A 42 16.89 -16.07 -7.69
CA VAL A 42 16.40 -15.07 -8.66
C VAL A 42 14.87 -14.99 -8.64
N ASN A 43 14.17 -16.13 -8.62
CA ASN A 43 12.71 -16.12 -8.55
C ASN A 43 12.20 -15.45 -7.27
N ARG A 44 12.87 -15.67 -6.14
CA ARG A 44 12.52 -15.03 -4.87
C ARG A 44 12.70 -13.51 -4.96
N TYR A 45 13.84 -13.06 -5.46
CA TYR A 45 14.11 -11.64 -5.68
C TYR A 45 13.06 -10.97 -6.59
N MET A 46 12.72 -11.60 -7.72
CA MET A 46 11.69 -11.11 -8.64
C MET A 46 10.30 -11.08 -7.98
N SER A 47 9.98 -12.08 -7.15
CA SER A 47 8.73 -12.11 -6.39
C SER A 47 8.65 -10.99 -5.35
N GLU A 48 9.76 -10.62 -4.73
CA GLU A 48 9.79 -9.52 -3.76
C GLU A 48 9.63 -8.17 -4.45
N LEU A 49 10.27 -7.97 -5.61
CA LEU A 49 10.09 -6.77 -6.44
C LEU A 49 8.64 -6.59 -6.87
N THR A 50 8.05 -7.64 -7.46
CA THR A 50 6.65 -7.62 -7.91
C THR A 50 5.69 -7.36 -6.76
N PHE A 51 5.91 -7.98 -5.60
CA PHE A 51 5.11 -7.72 -4.40
C PHE A 51 5.14 -6.25 -3.97
N VAL A 52 6.31 -5.60 -3.99
CA VAL A 52 6.42 -4.17 -3.64
C VAL A 52 5.76 -3.26 -4.67
N GLU A 53 5.86 -3.59 -5.95
CA GLU A 53 5.16 -2.86 -7.01
C GLU A 53 3.64 -2.94 -6.84
N ASP A 54 3.12 -4.15 -6.62
CA ASP A 54 1.70 -4.40 -6.39
C ASP A 54 1.20 -3.70 -5.12
N ALA A 55 1.95 -3.81 -4.02
CA ALA A 55 1.63 -3.15 -2.76
C ALA A 55 1.57 -1.61 -2.93
N ARG A 56 2.52 -1.03 -3.69
CA ARG A 56 2.55 0.40 -3.99
C ARG A 56 1.35 0.83 -4.85
N ALA A 57 1.03 0.05 -5.89
CA ALA A 57 -0.11 0.31 -6.75
C ALA A 57 -1.43 0.24 -5.96
N LEU A 58 -1.58 -0.77 -5.11
CA LEU A 58 -2.73 -0.93 -4.23
C LEU A 58 -2.88 0.24 -3.26
N ALA A 59 -1.78 0.66 -2.61
CA ALA A 59 -1.79 1.79 -1.70
C ALA A 59 -2.27 3.06 -2.41
N LYS A 60 -1.73 3.37 -3.60
CA LYS A 60 -2.16 4.52 -4.41
C LYS A 60 -3.65 4.47 -4.76
N ASN A 61 -4.13 3.32 -5.19
CA ASN A 61 -5.53 3.12 -5.58
C ASN A 61 -6.48 3.28 -4.38
N LEU A 62 -6.12 2.72 -3.22
CA LEU A 62 -6.89 2.86 -1.99
C LEU A 62 -6.91 4.32 -1.50
N THR A 63 -5.79 5.04 -1.56
CA THR A 63 -5.73 6.48 -1.22
C THR A 63 -6.65 7.29 -2.12
N ALA A 64 -6.61 7.06 -3.43
CA ALA A 64 -7.48 7.73 -4.38
C ALA A 64 -8.96 7.43 -4.13
N LEU A 65 -9.29 6.17 -3.86
CA LEU A 65 -10.65 5.74 -3.54
C LEU A 65 -11.16 6.38 -2.25
N ARG A 66 -10.32 6.48 -1.21
CA ARG A 66 -10.65 7.17 0.05
C ARG A 66 -10.96 8.64 -0.19
N LYS A 67 -10.10 9.37 -0.91
CA LYS A 67 -10.32 10.79 -1.24
C LYS A 67 -11.65 10.97 -1.99
N ARG A 68 -11.92 10.13 -2.98
CA ARG A 68 -13.18 10.17 -3.74
C ARG A 68 -14.39 9.86 -2.86
N SER A 69 -14.30 8.84 -2.00
CA SER A 69 -15.36 8.44 -1.07
C SER A 69 -15.69 9.54 -0.06
N ALA A 70 -14.67 10.21 0.48
CA ALA A 70 -14.83 11.34 1.39
C ALA A 70 -15.57 12.51 0.71
N ALA A 71 -15.15 12.89 -0.50
CA ALA A 71 -15.81 13.93 -1.27
C ALA A 71 -17.28 13.59 -1.61
N LEU A 72 -17.55 12.34 -2.00
CA LEU A 72 -18.91 11.86 -2.24
C LEU A 72 -19.77 11.89 -0.98
N SER A 73 -19.21 11.53 0.17
CA SER A 73 -19.93 11.54 1.46
C SER A 73 -20.27 12.96 1.91
N GLN A 74 -19.35 13.91 1.71
CA GLN A 74 -19.61 15.33 1.95
C GLN A 74 -20.72 15.85 1.03
N ARG A 75 -20.64 15.55 -0.28
CA ARG A 75 -21.66 15.93 -1.26
C ARG A 75 -23.03 15.35 -0.91
N LEU A 76 -23.12 14.08 -0.51
CA LEU A 76 -24.38 13.47 -0.06
C LEU A 76 -24.97 14.19 1.16
N THR A 77 -24.12 14.61 2.10
CA THR A 77 -24.56 15.35 3.30
C THR A 77 -25.14 16.72 2.94
N GLU A 78 -24.50 17.41 2.00
CA GLU A 78 -24.98 18.69 1.47
C GLU A 78 -26.31 18.54 0.72
N LEU A 79 -26.39 17.60 -0.22
CA LEU A 79 -27.64 17.35 -0.96
C LEU A 79 -28.79 16.99 -0.02
N ARG A 80 -28.55 16.13 0.98
CA ARG A 80 -29.57 15.79 1.98
C ARG A 80 -30.05 17.03 2.72
N SER A 81 -29.14 17.90 3.16
CA SER A 81 -29.47 19.16 3.84
C SER A 81 -30.33 20.07 2.95
N ASN A 82 -29.98 20.19 1.67
CA ASN A 82 -30.72 21.01 0.71
C ASN A 82 -32.11 20.44 0.43
N VAL A 83 -32.23 19.13 0.23
CA VAL A 83 -33.53 18.47 0.01
C VAL A 83 -34.41 18.59 1.26
N GLN A 84 -33.84 18.44 2.46
CA GLN A 84 -34.59 18.61 3.71
C GLN A 84 -35.21 20.01 3.81
N LYS A 85 -34.44 21.06 3.49
CA LYS A 85 -34.96 22.45 3.46
C LYS A 85 -36.05 22.62 2.40
N GLN A 86 -35.85 22.07 1.21
CA GLN A 86 -36.84 22.15 0.12
C GLN A 86 -38.15 21.44 0.51
N VAL A 87 -38.08 20.28 1.16
CA VAL A 87 -39.27 19.55 1.61
C VAL A 87 -40.02 20.33 2.70
N GLU A 88 -39.31 20.99 3.61
CA GLU A 88 -39.91 21.86 4.64
C GLU A 88 -40.61 23.07 4.01
N GLU A 89 -39.97 23.71 3.03
CA GLU A 89 -40.56 24.84 2.30
C GLU A 89 -41.78 24.42 1.48
N LEU A 90 -41.69 23.27 0.79
CA LEU A 90 -42.80 22.70 0.04
C LEU A 90 -44.00 22.41 0.95
N TYR A 91 -43.76 21.83 2.12
CA TYR A 91 -44.81 21.57 3.10
C TYR A 91 -45.49 22.86 3.59
N ARG A 92 -44.70 23.88 3.94
CA ARG A 92 -45.24 25.19 4.34
C ARG A 92 -46.09 25.81 3.24
N THR A 93 -45.62 25.73 2.00
CA THR A 93 -46.31 26.27 0.83
C THR A 93 -47.61 25.52 0.56
N GLU A 94 -47.61 24.18 0.66
CA GLU A 94 -48.82 23.38 0.46
C GLU A 94 -49.89 23.68 1.53
N VAL A 95 -49.48 23.85 2.78
CA VAL A 95 -50.39 24.26 3.87
C VAL A 95 -50.95 25.67 3.65
N ASP A 96 -50.12 26.62 3.19
CA ASP A 96 -50.57 27.97 2.87
C ASP A 96 -51.57 27.97 1.71
N VAL A 97 -51.30 27.20 0.65
CA VAL A 97 -52.24 27.03 -0.47
C VAL A 97 -53.56 26.41 -0.01
N ASP A 98 -53.53 25.39 0.85
CA ASP A 98 -54.75 24.83 1.45
C ASP A 98 -55.57 25.88 2.21
N MET A 99 -54.89 26.69 3.02
CA MET A 99 -55.54 27.77 3.78
C MET A 99 -56.16 28.81 2.84
N ASN A 100 -55.44 29.23 1.81
CA ASN A 100 -55.89 30.21 0.82
C ASN A 100 -57.09 29.68 0.01
N LEU A 101 -57.06 28.42 -0.43
CA LEU A 101 -58.19 27.79 -1.12
C LEU A 101 -59.43 27.66 -0.22
N ARG A 102 -59.23 27.38 1.07
CA ARG A 102 -60.33 27.32 2.05
C ARG A 102 -60.93 28.70 2.29
N ALA A 103 -60.11 29.75 2.36
CA ALA A 103 -60.58 31.13 2.52
C ALA A 103 -61.47 31.60 1.35
N CYS A 104 -61.19 31.14 0.12
CA CYS A 104 -62.01 31.46 -1.06
C CYS A 104 -63.47 30.96 -0.96
N ARG A 105 -63.80 30.00 -0.08
CA ARG A 105 -65.19 29.52 0.09
C ARG A 105 -66.18 30.62 0.47
N GLY A 106 -65.71 31.67 1.16
CA GLY A 106 -66.55 32.81 1.55
C GLY A 106 -66.70 33.87 0.47
N SER A 107 -65.83 33.88 -0.54
CA SER A 107 -65.73 34.97 -1.54
C SER A 107 -66.04 34.51 -2.97
N CYS A 108 -65.90 33.21 -3.27
CA CYS A 108 -66.06 32.65 -4.59
C CYS A 108 -67.32 31.78 -4.70
N ARG A 109 -67.90 31.69 -5.90
CA ARG A 109 -69.09 30.86 -6.18
C ARG A 109 -68.88 29.36 -5.86
N SER A 110 -67.65 28.87 -5.99
CA SER A 110 -67.24 27.51 -5.67
C SER A 110 -65.77 27.48 -5.28
N ALA A 111 -65.38 26.59 -4.37
CA ALA A 111 -63.99 26.36 -4.00
C ALA A 111 -63.57 24.91 -4.30
N LEU A 112 -62.32 24.73 -4.73
CA LEU A 112 -61.74 23.41 -4.98
C LEU A 112 -61.54 22.68 -3.65
N PRO A 113 -62.00 21.42 -3.51
CA PRO A 113 -61.66 20.59 -2.36
C PRO A 113 -60.19 20.18 -2.49
N PHE A 114 -59.35 20.72 -1.61
CA PHE A 114 -57.94 20.39 -1.48
C PHE A 114 -57.65 19.95 -0.04
N THR A 115 -56.69 19.05 0.14
CA THR A 115 -56.26 18.55 1.45
C THR A 115 -54.77 18.23 1.41
N VAL A 116 -54.04 18.67 2.44
CA VAL A 116 -52.59 18.48 2.54
C VAL A 116 -52.24 17.04 2.89
N GLY A 117 -51.26 16.47 2.18
CA GLY A 117 -50.75 15.11 2.40
C GLY A 117 -49.78 14.96 3.58
N HIS A 118 -50.19 15.28 4.81
CA HIS A 118 -49.29 15.32 5.98
C HIS A 118 -48.46 14.05 6.22
N HIS A 119 -49.06 12.87 5.99
CA HIS A 119 -48.38 11.59 6.18
C HIS A 119 -47.19 11.42 5.21
N SER A 120 -47.34 11.86 3.97
CA SER A 120 -46.30 11.75 2.94
C SER A 120 -45.05 12.55 3.32
N TYR A 121 -45.22 13.77 3.84
CA TYR A 121 -44.13 14.58 4.34
C TYR A 121 -43.41 13.95 5.54
N ARG A 122 -44.16 13.32 6.46
CA ARG A 122 -43.58 12.59 7.59
C ARG A 122 -42.77 11.37 7.14
N ALA A 123 -43.26 10.65 6.13
CA ALA A 123 -42.52 9.52 5.55
C ALA A 123 -41.19 9.98 4.95
N ILE A 124 -41.19 11.05 4.15
CA ILE A 124 -39.98 11.64 3.57
C ILE A 124 -38.98 12.05 4.66
N GLN A 125 -39.45 12.67 5.74
CA GLN A 125 -38.58 13.06 6.86
C GLN A 125 -37.93 11.83 7.52
N THR A 126 -38.70 10.76 7.71
CA THR A 126 -38.20 9.50 8.29
C THR A 126 -37.12 8.88 7.40
N ASP A 127 -37.31 8.90 6.08
CA ASP A 127 -36.33 8.42 5.12
C ASP A 127 -35.03 9.26 5.16
N MET A 128 -35.14 10.59 5.28
CA MET A 128 -33.98 11.48 5.40
C MET A 128 -33.18 11.23 6.69
N ASP A 129 -33.85 10.93 7.79
CA ASP A 129 -33.20 10.59 9.06
C ASP A 129 -32.51 9.22 8.98
N HIS A 130 -33.11 8.25 8.31
CA HIS A 130 -32.47 6.96 8.04
C HIS A 130 -31.22 7.10 7.15
N ILE A 131 -31.27 7.95 6.11
CA ILE A 131 -30.11 8.28 5.28
C ILE A 131 -29.00 8.90 6.13
N LYS A 132 -29.33 9.86 7.00
CA LYS A 132 -28.37 10.49 7.92
C LYS A 132 -27.68 9.46 8.82
N GLN A 133 -28.43 8.56 9.44
CA GLN A 133 -27.87 7.50 10.28
C GLN A 133 -26.95 6.56 9.49
N THR A 134 -27.34 6.20 8.27
CA THR A 134 -26.55 5.32 7.40
C THR A 134 -25.20 5.95 7.02
N VAL A 135 -25.20 7.24 6.66
CA VAL A 135 -23.96 7.98 6.33
C VAL A 135 -23.04 8.08 7.55
N VAL A 136 -23.59 8.42 8.72
CA VAL A 136 -22.82 8.52 9.98
C VAL A 136 -22.26 7.17 10.43
N ARG A 137 -23.01 6.09 10.23
CA ARG A 137 -22.52 4.74 10.56
C ARG A 137 -21.35 4.37 9.67
N ARG A 138 -21.45 4.63 8.36
CA ARG A 138 -20.38 4.34 7.39
C ARG A 138 -19.09 5.11 7.66
N SER A 139 -19.18 6.35 8.17
CA SER A 139 -17.99 7.11 8.55
C SER A 139 -17.33 6.63 9.85
N LYS A 140 -18.07 5.93 10.72
CA LYS A 140 -17.56 5.39 12.00
C LYS A 140 -17.08 3.94 11.94
N THR A 141 -17.55 3.14 10.98
CA THR A 141 -17.28 1.69 10.94
C THR A 141 -15.84 1.30 10.59
N SER A 142 -15.00 2.24 10.20
CA SER A 142 -13.56 2.10 10.33
C SER A 142 -12.98 3.51 10.33
N THR A 143 -12.39 3.98 11.42
CA THR A 143 -11.30 4.95 11.30
C THR A 143 -10.17 4.18 10.65
N PRO A 144 -9.96 4.30 9.33
CA PRO A 144 -8.81 3.65 8.73
C PRO A 144 -7.57 4.34 9.34
N PRO A 145 -6.44 3.64 9.47
CA PRO A 145 -5.18 4.31 9.77
C PRO A 145 -5.04 5.53 8.84
N GLU A 146 -4.68 6.68 9.40
CA GLU A 146 -4.61 7.97 8.66
C GLU A 146 -3.84 7.78 7.35
N ASP A 147 -2.78 6.99 7.42
CA ASP A 147 -1.98 6.60 6.26
C ASP A 147 -2.04 5.11 5.92
N ILE A 148 -2.05 4.84 4.61
CA ILE A 148 -1.85 3.51 4.07
C ILE A 148 -0.34 3.26 4.09
N ALA A 149 0.10 2.36 4.97
CA ALA A 149 1.51 2.00 5.11
C ALA A 149 2.14 1.64 3.75
N ARG A 150 3.33 2.19 3.48
CA ARG A 150 4.04 1.96 2.22
C ARG A 150 5.06 0.84 2.43
N ILE A 151 4.94 -0.22 1.65
CA ILE A 151 5.93 -1.29 1.64
C ILE A 151 7.05 -0.89 0.67
N THR A 152 8.30 -0.92 1.15
CA THR A 152 9.49 -0.63 0.34
C THR A 152 10.53 -1.76 0.47
N LEU A 153 11.39 -1.88 -0.53
CA LEU A 153 12.56 -2.75 -0.49
C LEU A 153 13.77 -1.88 -0.13
N ARG A 154 14.47 -2.23 0.95
CA ARG A 154 15.73 -1.59 1.33
C ARG A 154 16.89 -2.57 1.21
N PRO A 155 18.04 -2.17 0.64
CA PRO A 155 19.24 -3.00 0.64
C PRO A 155 19.69 -3.32 2.06
N VAL A 156 20.13 -4.55 2.29
CA VAL A 156 20.74 -4.99 3.55
C VAL A 156 22.26 -4.95 3.38
N ASP A 157 22.94 -4.32 4.32
CA ASP A 157 24.40 -4.34 4.36
C ASP A 157 24.89 -5.72 4.82
N VAL A 158 25.36 -6.52 3.86
CA VAL A 158 25.88 -7.87 4.11
C VAL A 158 27.39 -7.86 4.12
N GLY A 159 27.94 -7.29 5.20
CA GLY A 159 29.34 -7.44 5.57
C GLY A 159 30.30 -6.55 4.78
N PRO A 160 31.62 -6.68 5.07
CA PRO A 160 32.62 -5.79 4.51
C PRO A 160 32.73 -5.95 2.99
N VAL A 161 32.79 -4.81 2.30
CA VAL A 161 33.01 -4.74 0.84
C VAL A 161 34.25 -5.56 0.47
N LEU A 162 34.08 -6.53 -0.43
CA LEU A 162 35.19 -7.36 -0.90
C LEU A 162 36.29 -6.49 -1.51
N SER A 163 37.55 -6.76 -1.13
CA SER A 163 38.70 -6.06 -1.71
C SER A 163 38.74 -6.31 -3.23
N PRO A 164 38.96 -5.27 -4.06
CA PRO A 164 39.06 -5.43 -5.52
C PRO A 164 40.20 -6.38 -5.95
N GLN A 165 41.19 -6.61 -5.08
CA GLN A 165 42.28 -7.58 -5.30
C GLN A 165 41.78 -9.03 -5.35
N TYR A 166 40.68 -9.35 -4.68
CA TYR A 166 40.07 -10.68 -4.72
C TYR A 166 39.66 -11.07 -6.14
N LYS A 167 39.14 -10.10 -6.91
CA LYS A 167 38.72 -10.29 -8.31
C LYS A 167 39.88 -10.50 -9.28
N THR A 168 41.11 -10.18 -8.86
CA THR A 168 42.32 -10.36 -9.67
C THR A 168 42.98 -11.73 -9.48
N ILE A 169 42.49 -12.55 -8.54
CA ILE A 169 43.01 -13.90 -8.33
C ILE A 169 42.70 -14.75 -9.57
N PRO A 170 43.69 -15.37 -10.24
CA PRO A 170 43.48 -16.12 -11.47
C PRO A 170 42.42 -17.22 -11.33
N THR A 171 42.37 -17.90 -10.19
CA THR A 171 41.36 -18.94 -9.88
C THR A 171 39.95 -18.37 -9.76
N VAL A 172 39.80 -17.16 -9.22
CA VAL A 172 38.50 -16.46 -9.11
C VAL A 172 37.97 -16.09 -10.50
N GLN A 173 38.85 -15.67 -11.41
CA GLN A 173 38.48 -15.36 -12.79
C GLN A 173 38.17 -16.62 -13.61
N ARG A 174 38.98 -17.67 -13.47
CA ARG A 174 38.82 -18.92 -14.22
C ARG A 174 37.52 -19.64 -13.88
N GLU A 175 37.15 -19.64 -12.60
CA GLU A 175 36.02 -20.41 -12.08
C GLU A 175 34.77 -19.54 -11.79
N LEU A 176 34.77 -18.26 -12.19
CA LEU A 176 33.67 -17.29 -12.03
C LEU A 176 33.15 -17.18 -10.58
N LEU A 177 34.06 -16.98 -9.64
CA LEU A 177 33.79 -17.06 -8.18
C LEU A 177 33.26 -15.75 -7.57
N THR A 178 32.69 -14.86 -8.39
CA THR A 178 31.98 -13.63 -7.98
C THR A 178 30.50 -13.93 -7.73
N GLN A 179 30.23 -14.99 -6.97
CA GLN A 179 28.87 -15.45 -6.69
C GLN A 179 28.15 -14.44 -5.79
N PHE A 180 26.84 -14.27 -5.98
CA PHE A 180 25.97 -13.33 -5.25
C PHE A 180 26.23 -11.84 -5.50
N GLU A 181 27.20 -11.46 -6.36
CA GLU A 181 27.34 -10.06 -6.79
C GLU A 181 26.17 -9.60 -7.67
N ASP A 182 25.50 -10.52 -8.35
CA ASP A 182 24.39 -10.25 -9.26
C ASP A 182 23.04 -10.05 -8.55
N ILE A 183 22.95 -10.35 -7.25
CA ILE A 183 21.71 -10.30 -6.48
C ILE A 183 21.93 -9.52 -5.19
N GLY A 184 21.44 -8.27 -5.19
CA GLY A 184 21.40 -7.46 -3.97
C GLY A 184 20.47 -8.08 -2.93
N GLN A 185 20.94 -8.21 -1.70
CA GLN A 185 20.09 -8.62 -0.59
C GLN A 185 19.22 -7.45 -0.17
N ASN A 186 17.91 -7.63 -0.21
CA ASN A 186 16.95 -6.61 0.18
C ASN A 186 16.07 -7.13 1.32
N GLN A 187 15.60 -6.20 2.15
CA GLN A 187 14.61 -6.45 3.18
C GLN A 187 13.34 -5.65 2.86
N LEU A 188 12.19 -6.29 3.03
CA LEU A 188 10.89 -5.62 3.01
C LEU A 188 10.73 -4.81 4.28
N VAL A 189 10.53 -3.50 4.14
CA VAL A 189 10.31 -2.58 5.23
C VAL A 189 8.94 -1.94 5.05
N VAL A 190 8.19 -1.86 6.14
CA VAL A 190 6.95 -1.08 6.19
C VAL A 190 7.35 0.32 6.64
N GLU A 191 7.29 1.28 5.71
CA GLU A 191 7.43 2.69 6.02
C GLU A 191 6.06 3.20 6.47
N GLU A 192 5.99 3.56 7.75
CA GLU A 192 4.95 4.46 8.23
C GLU A 192 5.24 5.82 7.61
N LEU A 193 4.26 6.35 6.85
CA LEU A 193 4.29 7.74 6.46
C LEU A 193 4.14 8.52 7.77
N LEU A 194 5.26 9.01 8.32
CA LEU A 194 5.18 10.19 9.16
C LEU A 194 4.68 11.29 8.25
N GLU A 195 3.57 11.92 8.62
CA GLU A 195 3.03 13.06 7.90
C GLU A 195 4.19 13.99 7.52
N ASP A 196 4.40 14.19 6.22
CA ASP A 196 5.16 15.33 5.72
C ASP A 196 4.32 16.58 6.08
N THR A 197 4.35 16.97 7.35
CA THR A 197 4.04 18.31 7.79
C THR A 197 5.21 19.21 7.38
N GLU A 198 5.40 19.39 6.08
CA GLU A 198 6.02 20.58 5.52
C GLU A 198 4.87 21.33 4.82
N GLY A 199 4.42 22.51 5.22
CA GLY A 199 5.16 23.63 5.77
C GLY A 199 4.92 24.81 4.82
N PHE A 200 4.00 25.70 5.23
CA PHE A 200 3.57 26.99 4.63
C PHE A 200 2.60 26.97 3.45
#